data_AF-A0A5C7IIW1-F1
#
_entry.id   AF-A0A5C7IIW1-F1
#
_cell.length_a   1.000
_cell.length_b   1.000
_cell.length_c   1.000
_cell.angle_alpha   90.00
_cell.angle_beta   90.00
_cell.angle_gamma   90.00
#
_symmetry.space_group_name_H-M   'P 1'
#
loop_
_entity.id
_entity.type
_entity.pdbx_description
1 polymer ?
#
loop_
_entity_poly.entity_id
_entity_poly.type
_entity_poly.pdbx_seq_one_letter_code
_entity_poly.pdbx_strand_id
1 'polypeptide(L)'
;MDSGNLVLHELYSGRSIKRMLWQSFDYPTDTLLPGMKLGINLQTGHQWFLRSWLTNDSPAEGSFTFGMDPNLTSMLIIKWLGEVQWTIGEFNWSVVSDYKFGYTSNELEKYYSYSVEDDVTSFPTLQIDQYGSLNGDNGFSMLCSKEGGYCGPYKNRTMCNRGSSYFEVKYGLMSSVDGTKFRESDNMTLYDCRLKCYHNCSCVAYAATNRENETGCEIWSRGTKFIKSHTDDSRNIYLEVQPKEIKWRIIAIVGALVVILLCSLSYVARRKYKKRLLQGQQLKDGDELLSAFGKFNLRFFSPKDLTNRYLGVWFDRPKDVMLTLYEEDYYEQVWVATGTAQSQTILDVLQ
;
A
#
# COMPACT_ATOMS: atom_id res chain seq x y z
N MET A 1 -12.65 -20.26 39.88
CA MET A 1 -11.28 -19.70 39.97
C MET A 1 -11.34 -18.37 40.69
N ASP A 2 -10.24 -17.95 41.32
CA ASP A 2 -10.11 -16.64 41.96
C ASP A 2 -10.27 -15.52 40.92
N SER A 3 -11.00 -14.45 41.21
CA SER A 3 -11.38 -13.42 40.22
C SER A 3 -10.22 -12.50 39.82
N GLY A 4 -9.11 -12.54 40.55
CA GLY A 4 -7.99 -11.59 40.39
C GLY A 4 -8.22 -10.25 41.10
N ASN A 5 -9.32 -10.10 41.84
CA ASN A 5 -9.59 -8.89 42.62
C ASN A 5 -8.79 -8.89 43.93
N LEU A 6 -7.90 -7.92 44.11
CA LEU A 6 -7.19 -7.71 45.36
C LEU A 6 -8.03 -6.81 46.25
N VAL A 7 -8.50 -7.34 47.39
CA VAL A 7 -9.42 -6.62 48.29
C VAL A 7 -8.79 -6.39 49.66
N LEU A 8 -8.89 -5.16 50.16
CA LEU A 8 -8.49 -4.78 51.50
C LEU A 8 -9.71 -4.69 52.42
N HIS A 9 -9.69 -5.47 53.50
CA HIS A 9 -10.74 -5.47 54.51
C HIS A 9 -10.26 -4.93 55.85
N GLU A 10 -11.13 -4.17 56.52
CA GLU A 10 -11.02 -3.92 57.96
C GLU A 10 -11.58 -5.13 58.70
N LEU A 11 -10.86 -5.63 59.72
CA LEU A 11 -11.28 -6.76 60.54
C LEU A 11 -11.65 -6.32 61.96
N TYR A 12 -12.61 -7.01 62.57
CA TYR A 12 -12.79 -6.95 64.02
C TYR A 12 -11.65 -7.67 64.74
N SER A 13 -11.47 -7.43 66.04
CA SER A 13 -10.49 -8.10 66.89
C SER A 13 -10.56 -9.64 66.81
N GLY A 14 -11.73 -10.21 66.49
CA GLY A 14 -11.95 -11.63 66.25
C GLY A 14 -11.66 -12.12 64.83
N ARG A 15 -10.98 -11.32 63.98
CA ARG A 15 -10.65 -11.59 62.57
C ARG A 15 -11.85 -11.76 61.61
N SER A 16 -13.07 -11.41 62.04
CA SER A 16 -14.23 -11.31 61.13
C SER A 16 -14.19 -10.01 60.33
N ILE A 17 -14.69 -10.04 59.09
CA ILE A 17 -14.71 -8.89 58.20
C ILE A 17 -15.70 -7.85 58.73
N LYS A 18 -15.23 -6.62 58.93
CA LYS A 18 -16.04 -5.46 59.34
C LYS A 18 -16.57 -4.70 58.14
N ARG A 19 -15.68 -4.32 57.21
CA ARG A 19 -16.04 -3.66 55.94
C ARG A 19 -14.92 -3.81 54.93
N MET A 20 -15.24 -3.62 53.66
CA MET A 20 -14.26 -3.43 52.58
C MET A 20 -13.80 -1.98 52.57
N LEU A 21 -12.49 -1.76 52.50
CA LEU A 21 -11.87 -0.43 52.46
C LEU A 21 -11.42 -0.05 51.05
N TRP A 22 -10.99 -1.03 50.25
CA TRP A 22 -10.45 -0.83 48.92
C TRP A 22 -10.49 -2.14 48.12
N GLN A 23 -10.57 -2.04 46.79
CA GLN A 23 -10.41 -3.17 45.89
C GLN A 23 -9.70 -2.74 44.58
N SER A 24 -8.92 -3.63 43.98
CA SER A 24 -8.20 -3.33 42.73
C SER A 24 -9.13 -3.12 41.55
N PHE A 25 -10.29 -3.76 41.54
CA PHE A 25 -11.28 -3.61 40.46
C PHE A 25 -11.84 -2.20 40.34
N ASP A 26 -11.71 -1.36 41.39
CA ASP A 26 -12.08 0.04 41.30
C ASP A 26 -11.01 0.92 40.62
N TYR A 27 -9.81 0.39 40.38
CA TYR A 27 -8.70 1.13 39.76
C TYR A 27 -8.04 0.31 38.64
N PRO A 28 -8.75 0.09 37.51
CA PRO A 28 -8.19 -0.63 36.36
C PRO A 28 -6.94 0.08 35.81
N THR A 29 -6.00 -0.70 35.26
CA THR A 29 -4.87 -0.19 34.46
C THR A 29 -5.26 -0.21 32.98
N ASP A 30 -4.57 -0.99 32.17
CA ASP A 30 -4.79 -1.24 30.75
C ASP A 30 -5.65 -2.47 30.46
N THR A 31 -5.92 -3.30 31.47
CA THR A 31 -6.63 -4.57 31.32
C THR A 31 -7.95 -4.60 32.08
N LEU A 32 -8.99 -5.09 31.40
CA LEU A 32 -10.28 -5.45 31.97
C LEU A 32 -10.36 -6.96 32.14
N LEU A 33 -10.72 -7.40 33.35
CA LEU A 33 -10.98 -8.80 33.71
C LEU A 33 -12.48 -9.06 33.84
N PRO A 34 -12.94 -10.32 33.76
CA PRO A 34 -14.34 -10.66 34.02
C PRO A 34 -14.78 -10.18 35.41
N GLY A 35 -15.93 -9.50 35.47
CA GLY A 35 -16.46 -8.92 36.71
C GLY A 35 -15.96 -7.50 37.03
N MET A 36 -14.97 -6.98 36.31
CA MET A 36 -14.63 -5.55 36.37
C MET A 36 -15.68 -4.68 35.65
N LYS A 37 -15.70 -3.39 35.98
CA LYS A 37 -16.67 -2.42 35.45
C LYS A 37 -15.95 -1.41 34.56
N LEU A 38 -16.61 -0.97 33.48
CA LEU A 38 -16.27 0.21 32.71
C LEU A 38 -17.46 1.17 32.73
N GLY A 39 -17.34 2.30 33.41
CA GLY A 39 -18.53 3.11 33.68
C GLY A 39 -18.31 4.19 34.73
N ILE A 40 -19.38 4.54 35.42
CA ILE A 40 -19.38 5.56 36.47
C ILE A 40 -20.26 5.13 37.64
N ASN A 41 -19.77 5.39 38.85
CA ASN A 41 -20.55 5.40 40.07
C ASN A 41 -21.21 6.78 40.23
N LEU A 42 -22.53 6.85 40.17
CA LEU A 42 -23.29 8.09 40.19
C LEU A 42 -23.30 8.77 41.57
N GLN A 43 -23.05 8.01 42.65
CA GLN A 43 -23.01 8.56 44.00
C GLN A 43 -21.68 9.24 44.33
N THR A 44 -20.58 8.62 43.93
CA THR A 44 -19.22 9.10 44.23
C THR A 44 -18.60 9.90 43.09
N GLY A 45 -19.14 9.79 41.88
CA GLY A 45 -18.56 10.33 40.65
C GLY A 45 -17.35 9.54 40.12
N HIS A 46 -16.99 8.43 40.78
CA HIS A 46 -15.84 7.61 40.41
C HIS A 46 -16.05 6.95 39.05
N GLN A 47 -15.04 7.01 38.18
CA GLN A 47 -15.09 6.45 36.83
C GLN A 47 -14.16 5.25 36.71
N TRP A 48 -14.68 4.18 36.11
CA TRP A 48 -13.89 3.02 35.73
C TRP A 48 -13.62 3.07 34.23
N PHE A 49 -12.34 3.17 33.87
CA PHE A 49 -11.86 3.18 32.49
C PHE A 49 -10.48 2.53 32.46
N LEU A 50 -10.09 2.03 31.29
CA LEU A 50 -8.74 1.54 31.04
C LEU A 50 -7.86 2.68 30.54
N ARG A 51 -6.58 2.64 30.89
CA ARG A 51 -5.53 3.50 30.36
C ARG A 51 -4.41 2.63 29.82
N SER A 52 -4.03 2.87 28.57
CA SER A 52 -2.95 2.11 27.95
C SER A 52 -1.64 2.32 28.69
N TRP A 53 -0.74 1.35 28.58
CA TRP A 53 0.66 1.59 28.89
C TRP A 53 1.26 2.62 27.93
N LEU A 54 2.35 3.24 28.36
CA LEU A 54 3.13 4.17 27.55
C LEU A 54 3.80 3.39 26.42
N THR A 55 4.50 2.32 26.74
CA THR A 55 5.03 1.40 25.73
C THR A 55 4.82 -0.05 26.16
N ASN A 56 5.03 -1.01 25.26
CA ASN A 56 4.95 -2.43 25.59
C ASN A 56 5.91 -2.84 26.73
N ASP A 57 6.99 -2.08 26.93
CA ASP A 57 8.00 -2.34 27.96
C ASP A 57 7.88 -1.39 29.18
N SER A 58 6.96 -0.43 29.13
CA SER A 58 6.81 0.60 30.17
C SER A 58 5.34 0.73 30.61
N PRO A 59 5.00 0.25 31.83
CA PRO A 59 3.64 0.33 32.38
C PRO A 59 3.26 1.74 32.86
N ALA A 60 4.10 2.75 32.60
CA ALA A 60 3.74 4.14 32.83
C ALA A 60 2.47 4.50 32.04
N GLU A 61 1.75 5.53 32.51
CA GLU A 61 0.51 5.96 31.89
C GLU A 61 0.71 6.44 30.45
N GLY A 62 0.03 5.77 29.51
CA GLY A 62 0.01 6.11 28.09
C GLY A 62 -1.09 7.09 27.69
N SER A 63 -1.14 7.39 26.39
CA SER A 63 -1.97 8.45 25.82
C SER A 63 -3.43 8.04 25.56
N PHE A 64 -3.73 6.75 25.54
CA PHE A 64 -5.06 6.22 25.21
C PHE A 64 -5.84 5.81 26.45
N THR A 65 -7.14 6.12 26.43
CA THR A 65 -8.07 5.64 27.45
C THR A 65 -9.31 5.05 26.81
N PHE A 66 -9.81 3.95 27.37
CA PHE A 66 -11.05 3.30 26.95
C PHE A 66 -12.03 3.21 28.11
N GLY A 67 -13.25 3.72 27.91
CA GLY A 67 -14.26 3.68 28.94
C GLY A 67 -15.60 4.18 28.43
N MET A 68 -16.56 4.35 29.33
CA MET A 68 -17.89 4.86 28.99
C MET A 68 -17.89 6.39 29.01
N ASP A 69 -18.58 7.03 28.07
CA ASP A 69 -18.89 8.47 28.16
C ASP A 69 -20.01 8.69 29.21
N PRO A 70 -19.72 9.36 30.33
CA PRO A 70 -20.71 9.58 31.38
C PRO A 70 -21.74 10.65 31.03
N ASN A 71 -21.49 11.50 30.02
CA ASN A 71 -22.22 12.76 29.88
C ASN A 71 -23.57 12.64 29.15
N LEU A 72 -23.71 11.82 28.10
CA LEU A 72 -24.95 11.82 27.30
C LEU A 72 -25.35 10.50 26.64
N THR A 73 -24.40 9.65 26.26
CA THR A 73 -24.71 8.51 25.35
C THR A 73 -24.58 7.14 25.99
N SER A 74 -23.97 7.03 27.18
CA SER A 74 -23.50 5.76 27.75
C SER A 74 -22.71 4.92 26.73
N MET A 75 -22.11 5.54 25.71
CA MET A 75 -21.37 4.83 24.68
C MET A 75 -19.97 4.53 25.19
N LEU A 76 -19.41 3.41 24.74
CA LEU A 76 -18.00 3.12 24.95
C LEU A 76 -17.18 3.97 23.98
N ILE A 77 -16.13 4.61 24.49
CA ILE A 77 -15.33 5.58 23.75
C ILE A 77 -13.85 5.32 23.97
N ILE A 78 -13.08 5.57 22.91
CA ILE A 78 -11.61 5.64 22.98
C ILE A 78 -11.21 7.10 22.83
N LYS A 79 -10.47 7.59 23.83
CA LYS A 79 -9.89 8.94 23.83
C LYS A 79 -8.38 8.84 23.65
N TRP A 80 -7.84 9.82 22.93
CA TRP A 80 -6.40 10.05 22.80
C TRP A 80 -6.10 11.44 23.37
N LEU A 81 -5.24 11.51 24.40
CA LEU A 81 -4.93 12.75 25.12
C LEU A 81 -6.20 13.52 25.58
N GLY A 82 -7.22 12.79 26.00
CA GLY A 82 -8.51 13.35 26.46
C GLY A 82 -9.53 13.64 25.34
N GLU A 83 -9.11 13.64 24.08
CA GLU A 83 -9.97 13.91 22.92
C GLU A 83 -10.58 12.62 22.36
N VAL A 84 -11.90 12.60 22.15
CA VAL A 84 -12.62 11.43 21.63
C VAL A 84 -12.18 11.14 20.20
N GLN A 85 -11.57 9.96 19.98
CA GLN A 85 -11.16 9.49 18.66
C GLN A 85 -12.20 8.55 18.04
N TRP A 86 -12.82 7.75 18.90
CA TRP A 86 -13.72 6.71 18.46
C TRP A 86 -14.86 6.49 19.45
N THR A 87 -16.02 6.19 18.91
CA THR A 87 -17.27 5.99 19.64
C THR A 87 -17.89 4.68 19.18
N ILE A 88 -18.02 3.74 20.10
CA ILE A 88 -18.79 2.51 19.95
C ILE A 88 -20.23 2.85 20.31
N GLY A 89 -21.14 2.83 19.33
CA GLY A 89 -22.58 2.96 19.60
C GLY A 89 -23.13 1.75 20.37
N GLU A 90 -24.43 1.46 20.23
CA GLU A 90 -24.99 0.14 20.56
C GLU A 90 -24.41 -0.91 19.59
N PHE A 91 -23.13 -1.23 19.77
CA PHE A 91 -22.49 -2.32 19.08
C PHE A 91 -23.09 -3.60 19.62
N ASN A 92 -23.55 -4.45 18.71
CA ASN A 92 -24.17 -5.72 19.08
C ASN A 92 -23.03 -6.67 19.50
N TRP A 93 -22.62 -6.57 20.77
CA TRP A 93 -21.56 -7.37 21.37
C TRP A 93 -21.78 -8.88 21.22
N SER A 94 -23.03 -9.28 20.95
CA SER A 94 -23.48 -10.61 20.52
C SER A 94 -22.71 -11.20 19.31
N VAL A 95 -22.00 -10.36 18.54
CA VAL A 95 -21.33 -10.77 17.30
C VAL A 95 -19.86 -11.13 17.53
N VAL A 96 -19.32 -10.87 18.72
CA VAL A 96 -17.87 -10.96 18.93
C VAL A 96 -17.52 -11.82 20.14
N SER A 97 -17.32 -13.11 19.85
CA SER A 97 -16.62 -14.13 20.68
C SER A 97 -17.28 -14.55 22.01
N ASP A 98 -16.63 -15.46 22.73
CA ASP A 98 -17.10 -16.14 23.97
C ASP A 98 -17.35 -15.19 25.17
N TYR A 99 -17.18 -13.89 24.97
CA TYR A 99 -17.42 -12.85 25.97
C TYR A 99 -18.88 -12.38 25.93
N LYS A 100 -19.61 -12.59 27.02
CA LYS A 100 -20.96 -12.09 27.22
C LYS A 100 -20.90 -10.71 27.84
N PHE A 101 -20.98 -9.68 26.99
CA PHE A 101 -21.04 -8.30 27.46
C PHE A 101 -22.44 -7.96 27.99
N GLY A 102 -22.49 -7.28 29.13
CA GLY A 102 -23.69 -6.78 29.76
C GLY A 102 -23.57 -5.28 30.07
N TYR A 103 -24.69 -4.58 29.95
CA TYR A 103 -24.82 -3.18 30.36
C TYR A 103 -25.80 -3.10 31.54
N THR A 104 -25.38 -2.42 32.60
CA THR A 104 -26.20 -2.15 33.78
C THR A 104 -26.36 -0.64 33.94
N SER A 105 -27.59 -0.21 34.17
CA SER A 105 -27.92 1.19 34.47
C SER A 105 -28.99 1.24 35.56
N ASN A 106 -28.64 1.75 36.72
CA ASN A 106 -29.54 1.99 37.85
C ASN A 106 -29.27 3.37 38.48
N GLU A 107 -29.90 3.66 39.62
CA GLU A 107 -29.75 4.95 40.32
C GLU A 107 -28.36 5.17 40.95
N LEU A 108 -27.61 4.09 41.18
CA LEU A 108 -26.31 4.12 41.86
C LEU A 108 -25.14 4.13 40.87
N GLU A 109 -25.26 3.40 39.76
CA GLU A 109 -24.16 3.20 38.81
C GLU A 109 -24.64 2.88 37.40
N LYS A 110 -23.78 3.22 36.44
CA LYS A 110 -23.94 2.89 35.02
C LYS A 110 -22.63 2.31 34.52
N TYR A 111 -22.63 1.07 34.02
CA TYR A 111 -21.40 0.42 33.59
C TYR A 111 -21.63 -0.71 32.60
N TYR A 112 -20.60 -0.96 31.80
CA TYR A 112 -20.39 -2.18 31.04
C TYR A 112 -19.54 -3.16 31.85
N SER A 113 -19.86 -4.43 31.70
CA SER A 113 -19.05 -5.54 32.22
C SER A 113 -19.15 -6.70 31.25
N TYR A 114 -18.27 -7.68 31.37
CA TYR A 114 -18.43 -8.92 30.63
C TYR A 114 -18.22 -10.12 31.54
N SER A 115 -18.83 -11.23 31.14
CA SER A 115 -18.61 -12.56 31.70
C SER A 115 -18.22 -13.53 30.60
N VAL A 116 -17.75 -14.70 30.98
CA VAL A 116 -17.26 -15.75 30.06
C VAL A 116 -17.86 -17.08 30.51
N GLU A 117 -18.08 -18.01 29.57
CA GLU A 117 -18.60 -19.35 29.91
C GLU A 117 -17.57 -20.17 30.72
N ASP A 118 -18.08 -21.08 31.56
CA ASP A 118 -17.28 -21.81 32.57
C ASP A 118 -16.26 -22.79 31.96
N ASP A 119 -16.34 -23.08 30.67
CA ASP A 119 -15.48 -24.02 29.94
C ASP A 119 -14.24 -23.37 29.30
N VAL A 120 -14.09 -22.04 29.40
CA VAL A 120 -12.96 -21.32 28.83
C VAL A 120 -11.69 -21.57 29.66
N THR A 121 -10.74 -22.29 29.07
CA THR A 121 -9.46 -22.67 29.69
C THR A 121 -8.39 -21.57 29.65
N SER A 122 -8.62 -20.50 28.87
CA SER A 122 -7.74 -19.33 28.77
C SER A 122 -8.27 -18.17 29.62
N PHE A 123 -7.40 -17.50 30.38
CA PHE A 123 -7.74 -16.28 31.13
C PHE A 123 -8.31 -15.24 30.17
N PRO A 124 -9.61 -14.92 30.22
CA PRO A 124 -10.21 -14.13 29.17
C PRO A 124 -10.12 -12.65 29.55
N THR A 125 -9.13 -11.94 29.02
CA THR A 125 -8.91 -10.51 29.30
C THR A 125 -9.20 -9.64 28.09
N LEU A 126 -9.45 -8.35 28.33
CA LEU A 126 -9.49 -7.31 27.31
C LEU A 126 -8.51 -6.20 27.67
N GLN A 127 -7.51 -5.96 26.84
CA GLN A 127 -6.42 -5.02 27.10
C GLN A 127 -6.38 -3.93 26.04
N ILE A 128 -6.23 -2.66 26.45
CA ILE A 128 -5.93 -1.56 25.53
C ILE A 128 -4.42 -1.38 25.36
N ASP A 129 -3.94 -1.45 24.13
CA ASP A 129 -2.52 -1.26 23.82
C ASP A 129 -2.11 0.21 23.65
N GLN A 130 -0.80 0.44 23.53
CA GLN A 130 -0.20 1.78 23.33
C GLN A 130 -0.65 2.49 22.04
N TYR A 131 -1.32 1.79 21.10
CA TYR A 131 -1.87 2.34 19.87
C TYR A 131 -3.38 2.56 19.92
N GLY A 132 -3.98 2.31 21.09
CA GLY A 132 -5.41 2.42 21.37
C GLY A 132 -6.23 1.22 20.91
N SER A 133 -5.61 0.13 20.44
CA SER A 133 -6.36 -1.07 20.03
C SER A 133 -6.77 -1.89 21.24
N LEU A 134 -7.97 -2.49 21.19
CA LEU A 134 -8.45 -3.38 22.23
C LEU A 134 -8.25 -4.83 21.80
N ASN A 135 -7.45 -5.56 22.55
CA ASN A 135 -7.05 -6.93 22.25
C ASN A 135 -7.58 -7.88 23.34
N GLY A 136 -8.05 -9.05 22.95
CA GLY A 136 -8.43 -10.13 23.84
C GLY A 136 -7.58 -11.38 23.61
N ASP A 137 -7.46 -12.21 24.65
CA ASP A 137 -6.54 -13.36 24.65
C ASP A 137 -6.91 -14.46 23.64
N ASN A 138 -8.17 -14.53 23.20
CA ASN A 138 -8.63 -15.46 22.17
C ASN A 138 -8.34 -14.98 20.73
N GLY A 139 -7.48 -13.97 20.56
CA GLY A 139 -7.16 -13.37 19.27
C GLY A 139 -8.20 -12.35 18.80
N PHE A 140 -9.17 -11.99 19.65
CA PHE A 140 -10.02 -10.83 19.42
C PHE A 140 -9.15 -9.57 19.34
N SER A 141 -9.33 -8.77 18.31
CA SER A 141 -8.72 -7.45 18.22
C SER A 141 -9.71 -6.49 17.58
N MET A 142 -9.94 -5.38 18.28
CA MET A 142 -10.81 -4.30 17.85
C MET A 142 -9.97 -3.07 17.57
N LEU A 143 -9.83 -2.79 16.28
CA LEU A 143 -9.09 -1.66 15.73
C LEU A 143 -10.08 -0.53 15.45
N CYS A 144 -9.80 0.70 15.93
CA CYS A 144 -10.70 1.81 15.65
C CYS A 144 -10.73 2.24 14.18
N SER A 145 -9.76 1.81 13.36
CA SER A 145 -9.70 2.10 11.92
C SER A 145 -9.49 0.85 11.07
N LYS A 146 -10.21 0.77 9.95
CA LYS A 146 -10.05 -0.25 8.90
C LYS A 146 -8.77 -0.06 8.07
N GLU A 147 -8.23 1.16 8.04
CA GLU A 147 -7.00 1.49 7.33
C GLU A 147 -5.86 1.69 8.33
N GLY A 148 -5.13 0.61 8.60
CA GLY A 148 -3.80 0.67 9.20
C GLY A 148 -3.63 0.12 10.61
N GLY A 149 -4.66 -0.42 11.27
CA GLY A 149 -4.47 -1.13 12.53
C GLY A 149 -4.18 -0.27 13.76
N TYR A 150 -4.66 0.98 13.78
CA TYR A 150 -4.47 1.89 14.92
C TYR A 150 -5.69 2.78 15.18
N CYS A 151 -5.81 3.30 16.41
CA CYS A 151 -6.84 4.26 16.78
C CYS A 151 -6.38 5.70 16.50
N GLY A 152 -6.56 6.11 15.24
CA GLY A 152 -6.22 7.43 14.74
C GLY A 152 -7.43 8.23 14.20
N PRO A 153 -7.26 9.53 14.00
CA PRO A 153 -8.31 10.53 13.81
C PRO A 153 -8.87 10.51 12.38
N TYR A 154 -9.71 9.53 12.07
CA TYR A 154 -10.42 9.49 10.77
C TYR A 154 -11.78 10.21 10.81
N LYS A 155 -12.21 10.73 11.97
CA LYS A 155 -13.42 11.56 12.09
C LYS A 155 -13.07 13.05 12.25
N ASN A 156 -13.43 13.83 11.24
CA ASN A 156 -13.76 15.26 11.35
C ASN A 156 -12.70 16.27 11.83
N ARG A 157 -11.40 15.95 11.84
CA ARG A 157 -10.37 17.01 11.74
C ARG A 157 -10.11 17.25 10.26
N THR A 158 -9.97 18.51 9.84
CA THR A 158 -9.45 18.85 8.51
C THR A 158 -8.07 18.21 8.38
N MET A 159 -8.03 16.99 7.83
CA MET A 159 -6.78 16.34 7.51
C MET A 159 -6.09 17.27 6.53
N CYS A 160 -4.85 17.65 6.86
CA CYS A 160 -4.00 18.39 5.94
C CYS A 160 -4.04 17.66 4.61
N ASN A 161 -4.26 18.37 3.48
CA ASN A 161 -4.22 17.74 2.17
C ASN A 161 -2.78 17.33 1.86
N ARG A 162 -2.40 16.16 2.37
CA ARG A 162 -1.07 15.56 2.30
C ARG A 162 -0.93 14.63 1.08
N GLY A 163 -1.97 14.49 0.25
CA GLY A 163 -1.96 13.62 -0.92
C GLY A 163 -1.57 12.19 -0.56
N SER A 164 -0.61 11.62 -1.30
CA SER A 164 -0.03 10.30 -1.07
C SER A 164 1.31 10.35 -0.32
N SER A 165 1.60 11.44 0.41
CA SER A 165 2.82 11.53 1.21
C SER A 165 2.84 10.53 2.36
N TYR A 166 4.06 10.14 2.74
CA TYR A 166 4.31 9.22 3.84
C TYR A 166 5.57 9.63 4.58
N PHE A 167 5.79 9.05 5.75
CA PHE A 167 7.01 9.28 6.53
C PHE A 167 8.06 8.20 6.24
N GLU A 168 9.24 8.63 5.81
CA GLU A 168 10.43 7.78 5.61
C GLU A 168 11.40 7.98 6.78
N VAL A 169 11.99 6.90 7.29
CA VAL A 169 12.98 6.98 8.37
C VAL A 169 14.36 7.30 7.80
N LYS A 170 15.03 8.32 8.34
CA LYS A 170 16.43 8.65 8.02
C LYS A 170 17.24 8.89 9.28
N TYR A 171 18.49 8.46 9.26
CA TYR A 171 19.40 8.63 10.38
C TYR A 171 20.25 9.90 10.21
N GLY A 172 20.16 10.83 11.16
CA GLY A 172 20.92 12.08 11.11
C GLY A 172 20.40 13.15 12.05
N LEU A 173 20.44 14.40 11.58
CA LEU A 173 20.09 15.61 12.33
C LEU A 173 19.06 16.45 11.56
N MET A 174 18.33 17.30 12.28
CA MET A 174 17.50 18.35 11.69
C MET A 174 18.10 19.72 11.97
N SER A 175 18.34 20.50 10.92
CA SER A 175 18.69 21.91 11.01
C SER A 175 17.43 22.75 11.20
N SER A 176 17.41 23.52 12.29
CA SER A 176 16.35 24.47 12.62
C SER A 176 16.75 25.93 12.33
N VAL A 177 17.75 26.16 11.47
CA VAL A 177 18.18 27.52 11.12
C VAL A 177 17.08 28.28 10.38
N ASP A 178 16.38 27.59 9.48
CA ASP A 178 15.36 28.17 8.59
C ASP A 178 13.91 27.81 8.99
N GLY A 179 13.70 27.14 10.13
CA GLY A 179 12.39 26.67 10.55
C GLY A 179 12.30 26.31 12.04
N THR A 180 11.08 26.06 12.53
CA THR A 180 10.83 25.86 13.96
C THR A 180 10.89 24.40 14.38
N LYS A 181 11.50 24.16 15.55
CA LYS A 181 11.49 22.90 16.28
C LYS A 181 10.56 23.05 17.50
N PHE A 182 9.62 22.14 17.65
CA PHE A 182 8.70 22.07 18.79
C PHE A 182 9.00 20.82 19.62
N ARG A 183 9.10 20.98 20.94
CA ARG A 183 9.14 19.87 21.88
C ARG A 183 7.75 19.78 22.52
N GLU A 184 7.07 18.65 22.29
CA GLU A 184 5.68 18.48 22.72
C GLU A 184 5.61 17.99 24.17
N SER A 185 6.22 16.83 24.44
CA SER A 185 6.29 16.22 25.78
C SER A 185 7.31 15.09 25.75
N ASP A 186 7.89 14.77 26.90
CA ASP A 186 8.77 13.62 27.08
C ASP A 186 7.98 12.33 27.40
N ASN A 187 6.73 12.48 27.84
CA ASN A 187 5.82 11.36 28.16
C ASN A 187 4.84 11.10 27.01
N MET A 188 5.37 10.80 25.83
CA MET A 188 4.61 10.48 24.62
C MET A 188 5.29 9.36 23.85
N THR A 189 4.51 8.54 23.17
CA THR A 189 5.08 7.54 22.26
C THR A 189 5.52 8.19 20.95
N LEU A 190 6.39 7.50 20.22
CA LEU A 190 6.68 7.86 18.83
C LEU A 190 5.41 7.90 17.96
N TYR A 191 4.41 7.06 18.27
CA TYR A 191 3.12 7.05 17.60
C TYR A 191 2.30 8.31 17.89
N ASP A 192 2.25 8.75 19.15
CA ASP A 192 1.63 10.02 19.53
C ASP A 192 2.29 11.19 18.79
N CYS A 193 3.61 11.13 18.67
CA CYS A 193 4.39 12.13 17.95
C CYS A 193 4.04 12.18 16.46
N ARG A 194 3.89 11.00 15.84
CA ARG A 194 3.40 10.86 14.46
C ARG A 194 2.02 11.48 14.31
N LEU A 195 1.07 11.16 15.20
CA LEU A 195 -0.30 11.68 15.14
C LEU A 195 -0.34 13.21 15.28
N LYS A 196 0.42 13.76 16.23
CA LYS A 196 0.57 15.22 16.39
C LYS A 196 1.14 15.88 15.14
N CYS A 197 2.20 15.32 14.58
CA CYS A 197 2.78 15.81 13.32
C CYS A 197 1.77 15.74 12.18
N TYR A 198 1.04 14.63 12.05
CA TYR A 198 0.07 14.42 10.98
C TYR A 198 -1.05 15.48 10.99
N HIS A 199 -1.50 15.87 12.19
CA HIS A 199 -2.48 16.94 12.39
C HIS A 199 -1.94 18.36 12.22
N ASN A 200 -0.63 18.55 12.32
CA ASN A 200 0.01 19.84 12.10
C ASN A 200 0.42 19.96 10.63
N CYS A 201 -0.31 20.76 9.83
CA CYS A 201 -0.05 20.89 8.38
C CYS A 201 1.29 21.53 8.02
N SER A 202 1.94 22.14 9.01
CA SER A 202 3.29 22.68 8.87
C SER A 202 4.35 21.64 9.22
N CYS A 203 4.02 20.51 9.85
CA CYS A 203 4.98 19.47 10.21
C CYS A 203 5.51 18.76 8.97
N VAL A 204 6.85 18.66 8.89
CA VAL A 204 7.58 17.92 7.84
C VAL A 204 8.45 16.80 8.41
N ALA A 205 8.68 16.77 9.72
CA ALA A 205 9.44 15.70 10.37
C ALA A 205 9.09 15.54 11.84
N TYR A 206 9.31 14.36 12.40
CA TYR A 206 9.24 14.11 13.84
C TYR A 206 10.27 13.06 14.28
N ALA A 207 10.57 13.01 15.58
CA ALA A 207 11.46 12.01 16.17
C ALA A 207 11.23 11.89 17.67
N ALA A 208 11.60 10.73 18.23
CA ALA A 208 11.66 10.54 19.67
C ALA A 208 12.81 11.35 20.29
N THR A 209 12.61 11.88 21.50
CA THR A 209 13.67 12.54 22.28
C THR A 209 14.57 11.54 22.95
N ASN A 210 13.99 10.47 23.51
CA ASN A 210 14.72 9.36 24.09
C ASN A 210 14.93 8.27 23.03
N ARG A 211 16.16 7.80 22.90
CA ARG A 211 16.56 6.79 21.90
C ARG A 211 16.45 5.35 22.40
N GLU A 212 16.40 5.14 23.71
CA GLU A 212 16.43 3.80 24.30
C GLU A 212 15.06 3.15 24.28
N ASN A 213 14.03 3.93 24.62
CA ASN A 213 12.64 3.45 24.73
C ASN A 213 11.71 4.10 23.68
N GLU A 214 12.26 4.88 22.74
CA GLU A 214 11.54 5.62 21.71
C GLU A 214 10.42 6.55 22.24
N THR A 215 10.60 7.09 23.44
CA THR A 215 9.67 8.02 24.07
C THR A 215 10.04 9.50 23.89
N GLY A 216 9.03 10.32 24.12
CA GLY A 216 9.01 11.76 23.94
C GLY A 216 8.93 12.17 22.48
N CYS A 217 8.66 13.46 22.26
CA CYS A 217 8.28 13.93 20.94
C CYS A 217 8.89 15.29 20.59
N GLU A 218 9.65 15.30 19.51
CA GLU A 218 10.10 16.50 18.82
C GLU A 218 9.58 16.54 17.38
N ILE A 219 9.05 17.70 16.99
CA ILE A 219 8.43 17.94 15.69
C ILE A 219 9.12 19.13 15.01
N TRP A 220 9.34 19.03 13.71
CA TRP A 220 9.90 20.09 12.89
C TRP A 220 8.92 20.58 11.83
N SER A 221 8.88 21.89 11.63
CA SER A 221 8.04 22.54 10.64
C SER A 221 8.72 22.71 9.28
N ARG A 222 7.96 23.11 8.26
CA ARG A 222 8.47 23.62 6.98
C ARG A 222 9.56 24.67 7.21
N GLY A 223 10.57 24.67 6.35
CA GLY A 223 11.78 25.48 6.45
C GLY A 223 12.97 24.72 7.04
N THR A 224 12.73 23.71 7.87
CA THR A 224 13.81 22.87 8.42
C THR A 224 14.41 21.93 7.37
N LYS A 225 15.69 21.55 7.57
CA LYS A 225 16.43 20.70 6.61
C LYS A 225 17.05 19.51 7.31
N PHE A 226 16.86 18.33 6.75
CA PHE A 226 17.55 17.13 7.20
C PHE A 226 19.02 17.14 6.77
N ILE A 227 19.90 16.77 7.69
CA ILE A 227 21.34 16.63 7.47
C ILE A 227 21.73 15.20 7.83
N LYS A 228 22.20 14.45 6.83
CA LYS A 228 22.77 13.11 7.08
C LYS A 228 24.05 13.26 7.88
N SER A 229 24.10 12.66 9.07
CA SER A 229 25.22 12.73 9.99
C SER A 229 25.28 11.45 10.83
N HIS A 230 26.45 11.09 11.33
CA HIS A 230 26.65 9.95 12.25
C HIS A 230 27.37 10.39 13.54
N THR A 231 27.10 11.62 13.98
CA THR A 231 27.58 12.15 15.26
C THR A 231 26.82 11.52 16.43
N ASP A 232 27.31 11.68 17.66
CA ASP A 232 26.62 11.20 18.86
C ASP A 232 25.22 11.80 19.03
N ASP A 233 24.94 12.96 18.42
CA ASP A 233 23.61 13.59 18.40
C ASP A 233 22.65 13.02 17.35
N SER A 234 23.15 12.19 16.42
CA SER A 234 22.33 11.61 15.35
C SER A 234 21.32 10.60 15.88
N ARG A 235 20.15 10.57 15.23
CA ARG A 235 19.06 9.64 15.56
C ARG A 235 18.16 9.37 14.36
N ASN A 236 17.25 8.42 14.52
CA ASN A 236 16.16 8.19 13.59
C ASN A 236 15.22 9.40 13.57
N ILE A 237 15.01 9.96 12.37
CA ILE A 237 14.09 11.06 12.10
C ILE A 237 13.12 10.59 11.03
N TYR A 238 11.83 10.77 11.29
CA TYR A 238 10.75 10.40 10.39
C TYR A 238 10.39 11.63 9.54
N LEU A 239 10.77 11.61 8.28
CA LEU A 239 10.63 12.74 7.35
C LEU A 239 9.46 12.52 6.41
N GLU A 240 8.64 13.55 6.22
CA GLU A 240 7.57 13.54 5.22
C GLU A 240 8.18 13.58 3.81
N VAL A 241 7.78 12.61 2.99
CA VAL A 241 8.23 12.47 1.60
C VAL A 241 7.01 12.30 0.70
N GLN A 242 7.04 12.97 -0.45
CA GLN A 242 6.07 12.77 -1.53
C GLN A 242 6.54 11.62 -2.43
N PRO A 243 5.67 10.68 -2.83
CA PRO A 243 6.06 9.63 -3.75
C PRO A 243 6.48 10.23 -5.10
N LYS A 244 7.50 9.62 -5.73
CA LYS A 244 7.91 10.02 -7.07
C LYS A 244 6.80 9.66 -8.05
N GLU A 245 6.26 10.65 -8.77
CA GLU A 245 5.32 10.36 -9.85
C GLU A 245 6.03 9.60 -10.98
N ILE A 246 5.68 8.32 -11.14
CA ILE A 246 6.04 7.56 -12.34
C ILE A 246 5.17 8.08 -13.47
N LYS A 247 5.79 8.70 -14.48
CA LYS A 247 5.09 9.23 -15.67
C LYS A 247 4.66 8.09 -16.59
N TRP A 248 3.65 7.31 -16.19
CA TRP A 248 3.09 6.19 -16.95
C TRP A 248 2.70 6.57 -18.38
N ARG A 249 2.30 7.83 -18.62
CA ARG A 249 2.03 8.36 -19.95
C ARG A 249 3.25 8.27 -20.88
N ILE A 250 4.46 8.54 -20.38
CA ILE A 250 5.68 8.46 -21.18
C ILE A 250 5.98 6.99 -21.51
N ILE A 251 5.86 6.10 -20.53
CA ILE A 251 6.10 4.66 -20.72
C ILE A 251 5.14 4.09 -21.77
N ALA A 252 3.85 4.45 -21.69
CA ALA A 252 2.84 4.01 -22.65
C ALA A 252 3.11 4.54 -24.08
N ILE A 253 3.48 5.82 -24.23
CA ILE A 253 3.82 6.41 -25.53
C ILE A 253 5.03 5.72 -26.14
N VAL A 254 6.11 5.53 -25.37
CA VAL A 254 7.32 4.86 -25.84
C VAL A 254 7.02 3.41 -26.23
N GLY A 255 6.23 2.68 -25.42
CA GLY A 255 5.79 1.33 -25.74
C GLY A 255 5.01 1.24 -27.06
N ALA A 256 4.07 2.16 -27.28
CA ALA A 256 3.29 2.20 -28.52
C ALA A 256 4.17 2.47 -29.75
N LEU A 257 5.12 3.40 -29.66
CA LEU A 257 6.06 3.70 -30.75
C LEU A 257 6.95 2.50 -31.12
N VAL A 258 7.44 1.75 -30.12
CA VAL A 258 8.23 0.53 -30.35
C VAL A 258 7.38 -0.54 -31.05
N VAL A 259 6.13 -0.73 -30.65
CA VAL A 259 5.22 -1.68 -31.30
C VAL A 259 4.96 -1.28 -32.75
N ILE A 260 4.72 0.01 -33.03
CA ILE A 260 4.53 0.51 -34.40
C ILE A 260 5.79 0.27 -35.25
N LEU A 261 6.98 0.54 -34.69
CA LEU A 261 8.25 0.29 -35.37
C LEU A 261 8.42 -1.19 -35.71
N LEU A 262 8.20 -2.09 -34.75
CA LEU A 262 8.29 -3.54 -34.96
C LEU A 262 7.28 -4.04 -35.99
N CYS A 263 6.03 -3.55 -35.95
CA CYS A 263 5.01 -3.83 -36.95
C CYS A 263 5.45 -3.36 -38.34
N SER A 264 5.98 -2.15 -38.46
CA SER A 264 6.46 -1.60 -39.74
C SER A 264 7.63 -2.40 -40.31
N LEU A 265 8.61 -2.78 -39.48
CA LEU A 265 9.74 -3.62 -39.88
C LEU A 265 9.27 -5.01 -40.32
N SER A 266 8.31 -5.61 -39.59
CA SER A 266 7.73 -6.90 -39.95
C SER A 266 6.95 -6.83 -41.27
N TYR A 267 6.25 -5.72 -41.53
CA TYR A 267 5.52 -5.48 -42.77
C TYR A 267 6.49 -5.35 -43.95
N VAL A 268 7.56 -4.56 -43.80
CA VAL A 268 8.61 -4.41 -44.82
C VAL A 268 9.31 -5.73 -45.10
N ALA A 269 9.65 -6.51 -44.07
CA ALA A 269 10.24 -7.83 -44.23
C ALA A 269 9.28 -8.79 -44.98
N ARG A 270 7.99 -8.85 -44.60
CA ARG A 270 6.99 -9.66 -45.31
C ARG A 270 6.84 -9.26 -46.78
N ARG A 271 6.91 -7.97 -47.09
CA ARG A 271 6.82 -7.46 -48.45
C ARG A 271 8.06 -7.85 -49.29
N LYS A 272 9.25 -7.78 -48.70
CA LYS A 272 10.52 -8.14 -49.37
C LYS A 272 10.67 -9.65 -49.60
N TYR A 273 10.05 -10.48 -48.77
CA TYR A 273 10.14 -11.96 -48.85
C TYR A 273 8.80 -12.62 -49.23
N LYS A 274 8.07 -12.06 -50.20
CA LYS A 274 6.84 -12.68 -50.72
C LYS A 274 7.22 -13.96 -51.51
N LYS A 275 7.18 -15.12 -50.86
CA LYS A 275 7.69 -16.40 -51.42
C LYS A 275 6.70 -17.19 -52.29
N ARG A 276 5.42 -16.82 -52.33
CA ARG A 276 4.37 -17.53 -53.11
C ARG A 276 3.29 -16.56 -53.59
N LEU A 277 2.92 -16.63 -54.86
CA LEU A 277 1.70 -16.02 -55.40
C LEU A 277 0.58 -17.06 -55.36
N LEU A 278 -0.56 -16.71 -54.76
CA LEU A 278 -1.76 -17.54 -54.77
C LEU A 278 -2.54 -17.30 -56.08
N GLN A 279 -3.28 -18.31 -56.53
CA GLN A 279 -4.09 -18.23 -57.75
C GLN A 279 -5.06 -17.03 -57.68
N GLY A 280 -5.06 -16.17 -58.71
CA GLY A 280 -5.85 -14.93 -58.76
C GLY A 280 -5.17 -13.68 -58.20
N GLN A 281 -3.97 -13.77 -57.61
CA GLN A 281 -3.20 -12.60 -57.19
C GLN A 281 -2.40 -12.00 -58.37
N GLN A 282 -2.40 -10.66 -58.47
CA GLN A 282 -1.63 -9.93 -59.47
C GLN A 282 -0.22 -9.60 -58.94
N LEU A 283 0.78 -9.72 -59.82
CA LEU A 283 2.15 -9.25 -59.59
C LEU A 283 2.27 -7.82 -60.14
N LYS A 284 2.77 -6.88 -59.34
CA LYS A 284 2.94 -5.48 -59.77
C LYS A 284 4.35 -5.24 -60.28
N ASP A 285 4.47 -4.22 -61.11
CA ASP A 285 5.76 -3.78 -61.60
C ASP A 285 6.67 -3.28 -60.46
N GLY A 286 7.90 -3.80 -60.39
CA GLY A 286 8.85 -3.61 -59.29
C GLY A 286 8.82 -4.70 -58.19
N ASP A 287 7.84 -5.60 -58.21
CA ASP A 287 7.87 -6.79 -57.36
C ASP A 287 8.79 -7.87 -57.98
N GLU A 288 9.52 -8.59 -57.13
CA GLU A 288 10.33 -9.75 -57.52
C GLU A 288 9.82 -11.02 -56.81
N LEU A 289 9.73 -12.12 -57.56
CA LEU A 289 9.32 -13.43 -57.02
C LEU A 289 10.45 -14.44 -57.20
N LEU A 290 11.03 -14.86 -56.08
CA LEU A 290 12.05 -15.90 -56.04
C LEU A 290 11.42 -17.28 -55.88
N SER A 291 11.90 -18.25 -56.66
CA SER A 291 11.52 -19.66 -56.51
C SER A 291 11.93 -20.21 -55.15
N ALA A 292 11.31 -21.31 -54.72
CA ALA A 292 11.51 -21.88 -53.38
C ALA A 292 12.98 -22.20 -53.03
N PHE A 293 13.84 -22.40 -54.05
CA PHE A 293 15.27 -22.66 -53.91
C PHE A 293 16.17 -21.51 -54.38
N GLY A 294 15.59 -20.32 -54.65
CA GLY A 294 16.33 -19.13 -55.06
C GLY A 294 17.02 -19.23 -56.42
N LYS A 295 16.71 -20.24 -57.24
CA LYS A 295 17.35 -20.50 -58.54
C LYS A 295 16.74 -19.71 -59.69
N PHE A 296 15.52 -19.22 -59.52
CA PHE A 296 14.77 -18.54 -60.56
C PHE A 296 14.10 -17.30 -59.99
N ASN A 297 14.18 -16.20 -60.70
CA ASN A 297 13.53 -14.93 -60.37
C ASN A 297 12.54 -14.57 -61.47
N LEU A 298 11.30 -14.25 -61.09
CA LEU A 298 10.25 -13.73 -61.97
C LEU A 298 10.02 -12.25 -61.63
N ARG A 299 10.20 -11.36 -62.61
CA ARG A 299 10.04 -9.90 -62.47
C ARG A 299 9.73 -9.23 -63.81
N PHE A 300 9.35 -7.95 -63.75
CA PHE A 300 9.08 -7.15 -64.94
C PHE A 300 10.34 -6.47 -65.52
N PHE A 301 10.33 -6.45 -66.84
CA PHE A 301 11.33 -6.10 -67.83
C PHE A 301 11.14 -4.92 -68.78
N SER A 302 12.18 -4.18 -69.16
CA SER A 302 12.17 -3.41 -70.42
C SER A 302 13.50 -3.56 -71.16
N PRO A 303 13.56 -4.28 -72.29
CA PRO A 303 14.77 -4.34 -73.10
C PRO A 303 14.98 -3.05 -73.90
N LYS A 304 16.17 -2.45 -73.78
CA LYS A 304 16.70 -1.34 -74.62
C LYS A 304 15.74 -0.15 -74.83
N ASP A 305 15.33 0.50 -73.74
CA ASP A 305 14.55 1.76 -73.73
C ASP A 305 13.23 1.77 -74.53
N LEU A 306 12.65 0.60 -74.80
CA LEU A 306 11.29 0.49 -75.32
C LEU A 306 10.27 0.75 -74.19
N THR A 307 9.16 1.43 -74.52
CA THR A 307 8.07 1.75 -73.57
C THR A 307 7.29 0.52 -73.09
N ASN A 308 7.47 -0.63 -73.72
CA ASN A 308 6.76 -1.86 -73.37
C ASN A 308 7.39 -2.56 -72.16
N ARG A 309 6.52 -3.05 -71.26
CA ARG A 309 6.91 -3.90 -70.12
C ARG A 309 6.66 -5.37 -70.47
N TYR A 310 7.65 -6.20 -70.18
CA TYR A 310 7.61 -7.64 -70.39
C TYR A 310 7.75 -8.38 -69.06
N LEU A 311 7.17 -9.58 -68.97
CA LEU A 311 7.37 -10.45 -67.82
C LEU A 311 8.36 -11.55 -68.22
N GLY A 312 9.43 -11.70 -67.44
CA GLY A 312 10.51 -12.65 -67.73
C GLY A 312 10.87 -13.51 -66.53
N VAL A 313 11.40 -14.71 -66.80
CA VAL A 313 12.01 -15.59 -65.81
C VAL A 313 13.51 -15.69 -66.10
N TRP A 314 14.32 -15.42 -65.07
CA TRP A 314 15.78 -15.53 -65.14
C TRP A 314 16.30 -16.60 -64.20
N PHE A 315 17.41 -17.22 -64.59
CA PHE A 315 18.20 -18.03 -63.68
C PHE A 315 19.02 -17.11 -62.77
N ASP A 316 18.78 -17.19 -61.47
CA ASP A 316 19.47 -16.40 -60.46
C ASP A 316 20.61 -17.26 -59.89
N ARG A 317 21.83 -17.07 -60.40
CA ARG A 317 23.00 -17.82 -59.93
C ARG A 317 23.32 -17.36 -58.50
N PRO A 318 23.49 -18.27 -57.53
CA PRO A 318 24.00 -17.89 -56.22
C PRO A 318 25.37 -17.25 -56.39
N LYS A 319 25.58 -16.07 -55.78
CA LYS A 319 26.82 -15.27 -55.89
C LYS A 319 28.08 -15.94 -55.31
N ASP A 320 27.98 -17.19 -54.83
CA ASP A 320 29.05 -17.89 -54.09
C ASP A 320 29.84 -18.93 -54.92
N VAL A 321 29.92 -18.79 -56.24
CA VAL A 321 30.86 -19.59 -57.05
C VAL A 321 31.79 -18.68 -57.84
N MET A 322 32.93 -18.36 -57.21
CA MET A 322 34.10 -17.79 -57.85
C MET A 322 34.86 -18.90 -58.59
N LEU A 323 34.72 -19.01 -59.92
CA LEU A 323 35.72 -19.65 -60.79
C LEU A 323 35.73 -19.01 -62.18
N THR A 324 36.63 -18.04 -62.32
CA THR A 324 37.59 -17.81 -63.42
C THR A 324 37.20 -18.10 -64.88
N LEU A 325 37.42 -17.03 -65.68
CA LEU A 325 37.78 -16.92 -67.11
C LEU A 325 36.64 -16.53 -68.07
N TYR A 326 36.75 -15.28 -68.54
CA TYR A 326 36.22 -14.72 -69.79
C TYR A 326 34.95 -15.35 -70.36
N GLU A 327 33.80 -14.79 -70.00
CA GLU A 327 32.64 -14.79 -70.88
C GLU A 327 31.71 -13.62 -70.52
N GLU A 328 31.18 -12.95 -71.53
CA GLU A 328 30.27 -11.81 -71.41
C GLU A 328 29.08 -12.14 -70.48
N ASP A 329 28.65 -11.17 -69.66
CA ASP A 329 27.47 -11.27 -68.79
C ASP A 329 26.17 -11.44 -69.62
N TYR A 330 25.97 -12.62 -70.20
CA TYR A 330 24.69 -13.03 -70.76
C TYR A 330 23.84 -13.61 -69.63
N TYR A 331 22.98 -12.77 -69.07
CA TYR A 331 21.80 -13.24 -68.36
C TYR A 331 20.92 -14.00 -69.38
N GLU A 332 21.04 -15.33 -69.43
CA GLU A 332 20.16 -16.13 -70.28
C GLU A 332 18.72 -16.00 -69.77
N GLN A 333 17.88 -15.39 -70.61
CA GLN A 333 16.45 -15.37 -70.41
C GLN A 333 15.93 -16.78 -70.70
N VAL A 334 15.38 -17.43 -69.68
CA VAL A 334 14.88 -18.80 -69.83
C VAL A 334 13.52 -18.80 -70.53
N TRP A 335 12.72 -17.75 -70.30
CA TRP A 335 11.42 -17.57 -70.95
C TRP A 335 10.91 -16.11 -70.87
N VAL A 336 10.20 -15.65 -71.90
CA VAL A 336 9.59 -14.31 -71.99
C VAL A 336 8.16 -14.41 -72.53
N ALA A 337 7.20 -13.78 -71.84
CA ALA A 337 5.84 -13.63 -72.36
C ALA A 337 5.81 -12.56 -73.46
N THR A 338 5.31 -12.87 -74.65
CA THR A 338 5.33 -11.96 -75.82
C THR A 338 4.08 -11.08 -76.00
N GLY A 339 3.29 -10.88 -74.94
CA GLY A 339 2.17 -9.92 -74.93
C GLY A 339 2.53 -8.63 -74.18
N THR A 340 2.01 -7.48 -74.62
CA THR A 340 2.16 -6.20 -73.88
C THR A 340 1.56 -6.32 -72.47
N ALA A 341 2.42 -6.40 -71.46
CA ALA A 341 2.01 -6.72 -70.10
C ALA A 341 1.71 -5.44 -69.29
N GLN A 342 0.51 -4.89 -69.44
CA GLN A 342 -0.07 -4.06 -68.39
C GLN A 342 -1.00 -4.94 -67.55
N SER A 343 -0.42 -5.59 -66.52
CA SER A 343 -1.09 -6.53 -65.59
C SER A 343 -1.65 -7.80 -66.24
N GLN A 344 -0.88 -8.90 -66.20
CA GLN A 344 -1.37 -10.22 -66.60
C GLN A 344 -1.84 -11.05 -65.40
N THR A 345 -2.95 -11.76 -65.59
CA THR A 345 -3.47 -12.79 -64.68
C THR A 345 -3.02 -14.16 -65.24
N ILE A 346 -2.53 -15.08 -64.41
CA ILE A 346 -1.87 -16.34 -64.84
C ILE A 346 -2.76 -17.30 -65.66
N LEU A 347 -4.07 -17.02 -65.82
CA LEU A 347 -4.90 -17.84 -66.71
C LEU A 347 -4.42 -17.80 -68.17
N ASP A 348 -3.75 -16.73 -68.61
CA ASP A 348 -3.35 -16.55 -70.02
C ASP A 348 -1.92 -17.04 -70.34
N VAL A 349 -1.19 -17.61 -69.37
CA VAL A 349 0.24 -17.98 -69.52
C VAL A 349 0.49 -19.49 -69.56
N LEU A 350 -0.52 -20.33 -69.27
CA LEU A 350 -0.39 -21.79 -69.27
C LEU A 350 -1.57 -22.47 -69.99
N GLN A 351 -1.70 -22.24 -71.30
CA GLN A 351 -2.31 -23.18 -72.23
C GLN A 351 -1.28 -23.68 -73.22
#